data_AF-Q5C2Y4-F1
#
_entry.id   AF-Q5C2Y4-F1
#
_cell.length_a   1.000
_cell.length_b   1.000
_cell.length_c   1.000
_cell.angle_alpha   90.00
_cell.angle_beta   90.00
_cell.angle_gamma   90.00
#
_symmetry.space_group_name_H-M   'P 1'
#
loop_
_entity.id
_entity.type
_entity.pdbx_description
1 polymer ?
#
loop_
_entity_poly.entity_id
_entity_poly.type
_entity_poly.pdbx_seq_one_letter_code
_entity_poly.pdbx_strand_id
1 'polypeptide(L)'
;GDITLFLTSPMNTTSMLLRRRPKDADNIRGFTKWPFMTTHMWSENPRGKWSLTIALDANSNNPLGYAILTEWILVVHGTQQPPYNHLSESIINITPKLSIVKKQHSTKQFAI
;
A
#
# COMPACT_ATOMS: atom_id res chain seq x y z
N GLY A 1 12.99 -13.53 10.06
CA GLY A 1 12.24 -12.25 9.99
C GLY A 1 13.05 -11.04 9.56
N ASP A 2 13.96 -11.20 8.59
CA ASP A 2 14.77 -10.09 8.07
C ASP A 2 14.14 -9.41 6.85
N ILE A 3 13.01 -9.91 6.35
CA ILE A 3 12.30 -9.34 5.20
C ILE A 3 11.50 -8.11 5.65
N THR A 4 11.52 -7.07 4.83
CA THR A 4 10.64 -5.90 4.90
C THR A 4 9.78 -5.80 3.65
N LEU A 5 8.55 -5.34 3.82
CA LEU A 5 7.58 -5.19 2.74
C LEU A 5 6.99 -3.78 2.78
N PHE A 6 7.01 -3.11 1.63
CA PHE A 6 6.35 -1.83 1.43
C PHE A 6 5.43 -1.92 0.21
N LEU A 7 4.25 -1.34 0.32
CA LEU A 7 3.33 -1.19 -0.80
C LEU A 7 3.15 0.31 -1.08
N THR A 8 3.33 0.72 -2.32
CA THR A 8 3.10 2.08 -2.78
C THR A 8 1.94 2.12 -3.76
N SER A 9 0.98 3.01 -3.51
CA SER A 9 -0.20 3.22 -4.34
C SER A 9 0.09 4.09 -5.57
N PRO A 10 -0.83 4.15 -6.55
CA PRO A 10 -0.71 5.04 -7.70
C PRO A 10 -0.63 6.53 -7.33
N MET A 11 -1.15 6.91 -6.16
CA MET A 11 -1.09 8.28 -5.63
C MET A 11 0.12 8.53 -4.74
N ASN A 12 1.12 7.64 -4.77
CA ASN A 12 2.40 7.72 -4.05
C ASN A 12 2.34 7.58 -2.52
N THR A 13 1.22 7.12 -1.97
CA THR A 13 1.19 6.75 -0.54
C THR A 13 1.91 5.43 -0.36
N THR A 14 2.91 5.40 0.53
CA THR A 14 3.67 4.19 0.85
C THR A 14 3.29 3.67 2.23
N SER A 15 2.93 2.39 2.30
CA SER A 15 2.61 1.69 3.53
C SER A 15 3.64 0.60 3.81
N MET A 16 4.19 0.58 5.03
CA MET A 16 4.98 -0.55 5.52
C MET A 16 4.02 -1.69 5.88
N LEU A 17 4.06 -2.79 5.14
CA LEU A 17 3.23 -3.98 5.38
C LEU A 17 3.88 -4.95 6.37
N LEU A 18 5.21 -5.05 6.32
CA LEU A 18 5.98 -5.90 7.22
C LEU A 18 7.27 -5.17 7.61
N ARG A 19 7.48 -5.08 8.91
CA ARG A 19 8.75 -4.65 9.50
C ARG A 19 9.64 -5.82 9.82
N ARG A 20 10.95 -5.56 9.88
CA ARG A 20 11.94 -6.49 10.40
C ARG A 20 11.52 -6.96 11.80
N ARG A 21 11.62 -8.26 12.04
CA ARG A 21 11.36 -8.92 13.31
C ARG A 21 12.62 -9.68 13.74
N PRO A 22 13.51 -9.07 14.54
CA PRO A 22 14.79 -9.68 14.92
C PRO A 22 14.68 -11.01 15.69
N LYS A 23 13.55 -11.22 16.38
CA LYS A 23 13.28 -12.44 17.16
C LYS A 23 12.57 -13.53 16.35
N ASP A 24 12.23 -13.26 15.10
CA ASP A 24 11.62 -14.23 14.20
C ASP A 24 12.74 -14.97 13.46
N ALA A 25 13.05 -16.18 13.90
CA ALA A 25 14.08 -17.04 13.31
C ALA A 25 13.55 -17.94 12.19
N ASP A 26 12.27 -17.82 11.78
CA ASP A 26 11.73 -18.64 10.69
C ASP A 26 12.40 -18.25 9.35
N ASN A 27 13.15 -19.19 8.81
CA ASN A 27 13.83 -19.12 7.52
C ASN A 27 13.35 -20.20 6.54
N ILE A 28 12.29 -20.95 6.88
CA ILE A 28 11.81 -22.10 6.10
C ILE A 28 10.39 -21.88 5.59
N ARG A 29 9.45 -21.47 6.47
CA ARG A 29 8.03 -21.43 6.11
C ARG A 29 7.65 -20.17 5.34
N GLY A 30 8.27 -19.04 5.66
CA GLY A 30 7.95 -17.75 5.07
C GLY A 30 6.46 -17.38 5.23
N PHE A 31 5.85 -16.85 4.17
CA PHE A 31 4.45 -16.46 4.14
C PHE A 31 3.70 -17.26 3.07
N THR A 32 2.73 -18.08 3.48
CA THR A 32 1.84 -18.79 2.56
C THR A 32 0.48 -18.11 2.55
N LYS A 33 0.12 -17.48 1.42
CA LYS A 33 -1.17 -16.78 1.23
C LYS A 33 -1.53 -15.82 2.38
N TRP A 34 -0.52 -15.15 2.93
CA TRP A 34 -0.71 -14.28 4.10
C TRP A 34 -1.32 -12.93 3.68
N PRO A 35 -2.49 -12.53 4.22
CA PRO A 35 -3.19 -11.32 3.78
C PRO A 35 -2.66 -10.08 4.51
N PHE A 36 -1.54 -9.53 4.05
CA PHE A 36 -1.12 -8.20 4.49
C PHE A 36 -2.15 -7.14 4.06
N MET A 37 -2.43 -6.17 4.94
CA MET A 37 -3.45 -5.15 4.74
C MET A 37 -2.93 -3.77 5.17
N THR A 38 -3.43 -2.72 4.52
CA THR A 38 -3.22 -1.33 4.95
C THR A 38 -4.48 -0.50 4.74
N THR A 39 -4.67 0.50 5.61
CA THR A 39 -5.71 1.53 5.50
C THR A 39 -5.13 2.90 5.12
N HIS A 40 -3.81 3.03 4.98
CA HIS A 40 -3.15 4.31 4.72
C HIS A 40 -3.67 4.97 3.43
N MET A 41 -4.00 4.15 2.44
CA MET A 41 -4.43 4.54 1.09
C MET A 41 -5.95 4.73 0.98
N TRP A 42 -6.67 4.86 2.09
CA TRP A 42 -8.11 5.07 2.07
C TRP A 42 -8.47 6.34 1.27
N SER A 43 -9.53 6.24 0.47
CA SER A 43 -10.07 7.25 -0.45
C SER A 43 -9.23 7.52 -1.71
N GLU A 44 -8.09 6.86 -1.88
CA GLU A 44 -7.30 7.01 -3.11
C GLU A 44 -7.99 6.36 -4.30
N ASN A 45 -7.73 6.88 -5.50
CA ASN A 45 -8.09 6.21 -6.73
C ASN A 45 -7.11 5.04 -6.93
N PRO A 46 -7.59 3.78 -6.92
CA PRO A 46 -6.71 2.62 -7.03
C PRO A 46 -6.22 2.36 -8.46
N ARG A 47 -6.69 3.11 -9.46
CA ARG A 47 -6.28 2.94 -10.85
C ARG A 47 -4.87 3.48 -11.06
N GLY A 48 -4.03 2.67 -11.68
CA GLY A 48 -2.65 3.02 -12.01
C GLY A 48 -1.66 1.98 -11.49
N LYS A 49 -0.38 2.37 -11.42
CA LYS A 49 0.70 1.47 -11.04
C LYS A 49 0.78 1.31 -9.52
N TRP A 50 0.68 0.07 -9.06
CA TRP A 50 1.03 -0.33 -7.71
C TRP A 50 2.46 -0.88 -7.69
N SER A 51 3.21 -0.60 -6.63
CA SER A 51 4.57 -1.11 -6.46
C SER A 51 4.69 -1.84 -5.12
N LEU A 52 5.01 -3.13 -5.16
CA LEU A 52 5.39 -3.92 -3.98
C LEU A 52 6.92 -3.97 -3.93
N THR A 53 7.50 -3.39 -2.88
CA THR A 53 8.94 -3.42 -2.62
C THR A 53 9.23 -4.43 -1.52
N ILE A 54 10.11 -5.38 -1.83
CA ILE A 54 10.56 -6.43 -0.92
C ILE A 54 12.07 -6.28 -0.77
N ALA A 55 12.56 -6.25 0.47
CA ALA A 55 13.98 -6.13 0.74
C ALA A 55 14.38 -6.96 1.96
N LEU A 56 15.60 -7.48 1.95
CA LEU A 56 16.28 -7.92 3.16
C LEU A 56 16.79 -6.68 3.90
N ASP A 57 16.46 -6.59 5.18
CA ASP A 57 16.84 -5.46 6.03
C ASP A 57 18.37 -5.41 6.20
N ALA A 58 18.96 -4.23 5.98
CA ALA A 58 20.41 -4.05 6.00
C ALA A 58 21.06 -4.39 7.36
N ASN A 59 20.29 -4.35 8.45
CA ASN A 59 20.78 -4.74 9.78
C ASN A 59 20.67 -6.26 10.00
N SER A 60 20.43 -7.05 8.93
CA SER A 60 20.29 -8.50 9.03
C SER A 60 21.61 -9.11 9.45
N ASN A 61 21.55 -10.18 10.24
CA ASN A 61 22.72 -11.00 10.49
C ASN A 61 23.15 -11.77 9.23
N ASN A 62 22.28 -11.84 8.22
CA ASN A 62 22.53 -12.40 6.90
C ASN A 62 22.01 -11.45 5.78
N PRO A 63 22.66 -10.28 5.60
CA PRO A 63 22.19 -9.27 4.65
C PRO A 63 22.38 -9.69 3.18
N LEU A 64 23.22 -10.71 2.93
CA LEU A 64 23.44 -11.33 1.62
C LEU A 64 22.62 -12.62 1.42
N GLY A 65 21.62 -12.85 2.28
CA GLY A 65 20.67 -13.94 2.10
C GLY A 65 19.85 -13.79 0.83
N TYR A 66 18.93 -14.73 0.61
CA TYR A 66 17.98 -14.66 -0.50
C TYR A 66 16.56 -14.94 -0.03
N ALA A 67 15.59 -14.46 -0.79
CA ALA A 67 14.18 -14.78 -0.64
C ALA A 67 13.58 -14.93 -2.04
N ILE A 68 12.56 -15.79 -2.16
CA ILE A 68 11.88 -16.03 -3.43
C ILE A 68 10.42 -15.59 -3.26
N LEU A 69 9.97 -14.67 -4.11
CA LEU A 69 8.55 -14.35 -4.25
C LEU A 69 7.97 -15.22 -5.37
N THR A 70 7.04 -16.10 -5.03
CA THR A 70 6.38 -16.98 -6.00
C THR A 70 5.10 -16.37 -6.55
N GLU A 71 4.30 -15.75 -5.68
CA GLU A 71 3.03 -15.14 -6.03
C GLU A 71 2.74 -13.92 -5.14
N TRP A 72 2.01 -12.96 -5.69
CA TRP A 72 1.35 -11.93 -4.90
C TRP A 72 0.02 -11.55 -5.56
N ILE A 73 -0.97 -11.25 -4.74
CA ILE A 73 -2.30 -10.86 -5.19
C ILE A 73 -2.62 -9.53 -4.52
N LEU A 74 -2.95 -8.52 -5.32
CA LEU A 74 -3.47 -7.25 -4.81
C LEU A 74 -4.99 -7.29 -4.83
N VAL A 75 -5.61 -7.25 -3.64
CA VAL A 75 -7.06 -7.13 -3.49
C VAL A 75 -7.37 -5.70 -3.05
N VAL A 76 -8.20 -5.01 -3.83
CA VAL A 76 -8.63 -3.64 -3.52
C VAL A 76 -10.08 -3.65 -3.08
N HIS A 77 -10.35 -3.10 -1.90
CA HIS A 77 -11.69 -2.88 -1.39
C HIS A 77 -12.04 -1.40 -1.48
N GLY A 78 -13.28 -1.10 -1.89
CA GLY A 78 -13.74 0.27 -2.01
C GLY A 78 -15.17 0.34 -2.52
N THR A 79 -15.59 1.56 -2.87
CA THR A 79 -16.91 1.84 -3.44
C THR A 79 -16.79 2.08 -4.95
N GLN A 80 -17.86 1.82 -5.70
CA GLN A 80 -17.88 2.07 -7.15
C GLN A 80 -17.80 3.57 -7.48
N GLN A 81 -18.41 4.42 -6.64
CA GLN A 81 -18.42 5.87 -6.79
C GLN A 81 -17.75 6.55 -5.58
N PRO A 82 -17.10 7.71 -5.76
CA PRO A 82 -16.51 8.46 -4.66
C PRO A 82 -17.57 8.85 -3.62
N PRO A 83 -17.35 8.57 -2.32
CA PRO A 83 -18.35 8.81 -1.29
C PRO A 83 -18.58 10.30 -0.98
N TYR A 84 -17.79 11.21 -1.56
CA TYR A 84 -17.91 12.65 -1.34
C TYR A 84 -18.70 13.38 -2.44
N ASN A 85 -19.24 12.68 -3.43
CA ASN A 85 -19.99 13.32 -4.54
C ASN A 85 -21.21 14.13 -4.07
N HIS A 86 -21.79 13.80 -2.92
CA HIS A 86 -22.95 14.46 -2.33
C HIS A 86 -22.58 15.47 -1.23
N LEU A 87 -21.30 15.66 -0.94
CA LEU A 87 -20.85 16.61 0.09
C LEU A 87 -20.72 18.02 -0.50
N SER A 88 -21.12 19.03 0.27
CA SER A 88 -20.95 20.43 -0.11
C SER A 88 -19.46 20.83 -0.14
N GLU A 89 -19.12 21.82 -0.97
CA GLU A 89 -17.75 22.32 -1.07
C GLU A 89 -17.22 22.88 0.25
N SER A 90 -18.10 23.42 1.09
CA SER A 90 -17.75 23.89 2.44
C SER A 90 -17.17 22.77 3.31
N ILE A 91 -17.73 21.56 3.27
CA ILE A 91 -17.26 20.41 4.06
C ILE A 91 -15.93 19.89 3.51
N ILE A 92 -15.79 19.85 2.18
CA ILE A 92 -14.58 19.37 1.52
C ILE A 92 -13.38 20.26 1.87
N ASN A 93 -13.57 21.58 1.85
CA ASN A 93 -12.52 22.56 2.13
C ASN A 93 -12.02 22.52 3.59
N ILE A 94 -12.86 22.07 4.53
CA ILE A 94 -12.49 21.90 5.94
C ILE A 94 -11.62 20.65 6.15
N THR A 95 -11.67 19.67 5.24
CA THR A 95 -10.94 18.39 5.35
C THR A 95 -9.76 18.34 4.36
N PRO A 96 -8.51 18.60 4.78
CA PRO A 96 -7.37 18.73 3.86
C PRO A 96 -7.14 17.49 3.00
N LYS A 97 -7.25 16.29 3.60
CA LYS A 97 -7.07 15.02 2.87
C LYS A 97 -8.14 14.84 1.81
N LEU A 98 -9.39 15.16 2.12
CA LEU A 98 -10.52 14.98 1.18
C LEU A 98 -10.40 15.93 -0.01
N SER A 99 -9.94 17.17 0.23
CA SER A 99 -9.64 18.14 -0.81
C SER A 99 -8.56 17.64 -1.77
N ILE A 100 -7.45 17.09 -1.25
CA ILE A 100 -6.36 16.53 -2.06
C ILE A 100 -6.86 15.35 -2.91
N VAL A 101 -7.59 14.43 -2.29
CA VAL A 101 -8.16 13.26 -2.97
C VAL A 101 -9.11 13.68 -4.10
N LYS A 102 -10.05 14.60 -3.83
CA LYS A 102 -10.99 15.10 -4.84
C LYS A 102 -10.24 15.72 -6.03
N LYS A 103 -9.21 16.53 -5.77
CA LYS A 103 -8.37 17.13 -6.81
C LYS A 103 -7.65 16.05 -7.64
N GLN A 104 -7.12 15.00 -7.01
CA GLN A 104 -6.46 13.91 -7.74
C GLN A 104 -7.45 13.00 -8.50
N HIS A 105 -8.70 12.89 -8.05
CA HIS A 105 -9.73 12.16 -8.80
C HIS A 105 -10.20 12.95 -10.03
N SER A 106 -10.15 14.29 -10.00
CA SER A 106 -10.48 15.12 -11.16
C SER A 106 -9.36 15.20 -12.19
N THR A 107 -8.11 14.90 -11.81
CA THR A 107 -7.05 14.73 -12.80
C THR A 107 -7.32 13.44 -13.58
N LYS A 108 -7.48 13.54 -14.91
CA LYS A 108 -7.61 12.38 -15.82
C LYS A 108 -6.34 11.52 -15.90
N GLN A 109 -5.39 11.72 -14.99
CA GLN A 109 -4.09 11.05 -14.94
C GLN A 109 -4.21 9.53 -14.79
N PHE A 110 -5.35 9.04 -14.29
CA PHE A 110 -5.63 7.62 -14.09
C PHE A 110 -6.89 7.16 -14.86
N ALA A 111 -7.33 7.95 -15.84
CA ALA A 111 -8.39 7.54 -16.76
C ALA A 111 -7.83 6.56 -17.80
N ILE A 112 -8.63 5.54 -18.13
CA ILE A 112 -8.35 4.56 -19.20
C ILE A 112 -8.99 5.11 -20.49
#